data_AF-A0AAW5EZD0-F1
#
_entry.id   AF-A0AAW5EZD0-F1
#
_cell.length_a   1.000
_cell.length_b   1.000
_cell.length_c   1.000
_cell.angle_alpha   90.00
_cell.angle_beta   90.00
_cell.angle_gamma   90.00
#
_symmetry.space_group_name_H-M   'P 1'
#
loop_
_entity.id
_entity.type
_entity.pdbx_description
1 polymer ?
#
loop_
_entity_poly.entity_id
_entity_poly.type
_entity_poly.pdbx_seq_one_letter_code
_entity_poly.pdbx_strand_id
1 'polypeptide(L)'
;YELLAIDDIRAAAKVLYPVYEQTKGVDGYVSLEVSPYLARDTEGTLHEALRLWKAVDARNLMIKIPGTDEGVPAVKAAIAQGLSINVTLLFSIDAYKKVLEAYIAGLEERLARGESVKGIDSVASLFVSRIDVKIDKEIDTRVAAGDREAASLK
;
A
#
# COMPACT_ATOMS: atom_id res chain seq x y z
N TYR A 1 -11.61 -18.75 -3.15
CA TYR A 1 -11.04 -17.47 -3.62
C TYR A 1 -9.54 -17.45 -3.38
N GLU A 2 -9.11 -17.50 -2.13
CA GLU A 2 -7.72 -17.21 -1.79
C GLU A 2 -6.66 -18.15 -2.40
N LEU A 3 -6.92 -19.45 -2.48
CA LEU A 3 -6.00 -20.40 -3.13
C LEU A 3 -5.73 -20.02 -4.60
N LEU A 4 -6.78 -19.65 -5.33
CA LEU A 4 -6.66 -19.21 -6.73
C LEU A 4 -5.86 -17.90 -6.82
N ALA A 5 -6.17 -16.93 -5.95
CA ALA A 5 -5.45 -15.66 -5.91
C ALA A 5 -3.96 -15.86 -5.59
N ILE A 6 -3.62 -16.74 -4.65
CA ILE A 6 -2.22 -17.05 -4.30
C ILE A 6 -1.50 -17.67 -5.50
N ASP A 7 -2.14 -18.62 -6.20
CA ASP A 7 -1.53 -19.28 -7.36
C ASP A 7 -1.32 -18.29 -8.52
N ASP A 8 -2.29 -17.40 -8.77
CA ASP A 8 -2.17 -16.33 -9.77
C ASP A 8 -1.04 -15.36 -9.42
N ILE A 9 -0.93 -14.96 -8.14
CA ILE A 9 0.13 -14.07 -7.67
C ILE A 9 1.50 -14.72 -7.78
N ARG A 10 1.62 -16.01 -7.47
CA ARG A 10 2.88 -16.77 -7.67
C ARG A 10 3.26 -16.85 -9.13
N ALA A 11 2.30 -17.11 -10.01
CA ALA A 11 2.54 -17.16 -11.45
C ALA A 11 2.99 -15.78 -11.97
N ALA A 12 2.30 -14.71 -11.58
CA ALA A 12 2.66 -13.34 -11.94
C ALA A 12 4.03 -12.94 -11.40
N ALA A 13 4.34 -13.30 -10.14
CA ALA A 13 5.62 -13.02 -9.51
C ALA A 13 6.76 -13.68 -10.30
N LYS A 14 6.57 -14.93 -10.77
CA LYS A 14 7.53 -15.61 -11.63
C LYS A 14 7.71 -14.91 -12.99
N VAL A 15 6.62 -14.45 -13.61
CA VAL A 15 6.67 -13.74 -14.90
C VAL A 15 7.42 -12.42 -14.79
N LEU A 16 7.24 -11.69 -13.69
CA LEU A 16 7.84 -10.38 -13.47
C LEU A 16 9.22 -10.43 -12.80
N TYR A 17 9.65 -11.61 -12.35
CA TYR A 17 10.95 -11.80 -11.68
C TYR A 17 12.16 -11.32 -12.51
N PRO A 18 12.24 -11.54 -13.84
CA PRO A 18 13.35 -11.01 -14.63
C PRO A 18 13.47 -9.48 -14.57
N VAL A 19 12.34 -8.77 -14.50
CA VAL A 19 12.33 -7.30 -14.33
C VAL A 19 12.82 -6.94 -12.94
N TYR A 20 12.38 -7.65 -11.91
CA TYR A 20 12.84 -7.47 -10.54
C TYR A 20 14.36 -7.64 -10.41
N GLU A 21 14.94 -8.66 -11.05
CA GLU A 21 16.38 -8.87 -11.06
C GLU A 21 17.13 -7.80 -11.86
N GLN A 22 16.68 -7.49 -13.08
CA GLN A 22 17.30 -6.49 -13.95
C GLN A 22 17.34 -5.10 -13.31
N THR A 23 16.26 -4.74 -12.62
CA THR A 23 16.12 -3.44 -11.96
C THR A 23 16.66 -3.43 -10.53
N LYS A 24 17.19 -4.56 -10.05
CA LYS A 24 17.73 -4.73 -8.69
C LYS A 24 16.71 -4.40 -7.60
N GLY A 25 15.46 -4.78 -7.81
CA GLY A 25 14.36 -4.56 -6.87
C GLY A 25 13.73 -3.17 -6.95
N VAL A 26 13.94 -2.41 -8.03
CA VAL A 26 13.18 -1.17 -8.23
C VAL A 26 11.77 -1.47 -8.76
N ASP A 27 11.66 -2.42 -9.69
CA ASP A 27 10.39 -2.79 -10.34
C ASP A 27 10.17 -4.32 -10.32
N GLY A 28 9.12 -4.79 -11.00
CA GLY A 28 8.83 -6.22 -11.14
C GLY A 28 8.11 -6.84 -9.95
N TYR A 29 7.51 -6.02 -9.09
CA TYR A 29 6.70 -6.48 -7.96
C TYR A 29 5.29 -6.90 -8.37
N VAL A 30 4.69 -7.77 -7.56
CA VAL A 30 3.27 -8.12 -7.59
C VAL A 30 2.67 -7.88 -6.22
N SER A 31 1.48 -7.28 -6.15
CA SER A 31 0.81 -7.01 -4.88
C SER A 31 -0.37 -7.94 -4.64
N LEU A 32 -0.49 -8.49 -3.43
CA LEU A 32 -1.66 -9.22 -2.95
C LEU A 32 -2.26 -8.47 -1.75
N GLU A 33 -3.54 -8.13 -1.81
CA GLU A 33 -4.23 -7.35 -0.77
C GLU A 33 -4.78 -8.24 0.35
N VAL A 34 -4.68 -7.76 1.58
CA VAL A 34 -5.38 -8.33 2.73
C VAL A 34 -6.90 -8.21 2.55
N SER A 35 -7.66 -8.97 3.35
CA SER A 35 -9.11 -8.88 3.38
C SER A 35 -9.56 -7.45 3.73
N PRO A 36 -10.46 -6.84 2.93
CA PRO A 36 -10.96 -5.50 3.22
C PRO A 36 -11.77 -5.44 4.52
N TYR A 37 -12.25 -6.57 5.02
CA TYR A 37 -12.97 -6.65 6.30
C TYR A 37 -12.06 -6.43 7.51
N LEU A 38 -10.74 -6.52 7.33
CA LEU A 38 -9.74 -6.25 8.36
C LEU A 38 -9.22 -4.81 8.35
N ALA A 39 -9.72 -3.94 7.47
CA ALA A 39 -9.19 -2.58 7.30
C ALA A 39 -9.25 -1.67 8.55
N ARG A 40 -9.97 -2.12 9.60
CA ARG A 40 -10.08 -1.46 10.92
C ARG A 40 -9.61 -2.36 12.08
N ASP A 41 -8.85 -3.40 11.77
CA ASP A 41 -8.28 -4.34 12.72
C ASP A 41 -6.77 -4.45 12.46
N THR A 42 -5.98 -3.74 13.27
CA THR A 42 -4.52 -3.70 13.17
C THR A 42 -3.91 -5.09 13.28
N GLU A 43 -4.28 -5.85 14.31
CA GLU A 43 -3.70 -7.16 14.61
C GLU A 43 -4.15 -8.20 13.58
N GLY A 44 -5.44 -8.18 13.22
CA GLY A 44 -5.97 -9.01 12.15
C GLY A 44 -5.27 -8.77 10.81
N THR A 45 -5.07 -7.50 10.45
CA THR A 45 -4.36 -7.10 9.23
C THR A 45 -2.92 -7.60 9.25
N LEU A 46 -2.19 -7.41 10.35
CA LEU A 46 -0.81 -7.87 10.48
C LEU A 46 -0.69 -9.39 10.37
N HIS A 47 -1.56 -10.13 11.09
CA HIS A 47 -1.59 -11.58 11.04
C HIS A 47 -1.87 -12.10 9.63
N GLU A 48 -2.83 -11.50 8.92
CA GLU A 48 -3.12 -11.88 7.56
C GLU A 48 -1.97 -11.54 6.60
N ALA A 49 -1.35 -10.36 6.74
CA ALA A 49 -0.21 -9.97 5.93
C ALA A 49 0.95 -10.96 6.06
N LEU A 50 1.30 -11.37 7.29
CA LEU A 50 2.34 -12.37 7.54
C LEU A 50 1.98 -13.74 6.95
N ARG A 51 0.70 -14.14 7.08
CA ARG A 51 0.20 -15.41 6.55
C ARG A 51 0.26 -15.43 5.02
N LEU A 52 -0.21 -14.37 4.36
CA LEU A 52 -0.20 -14.25 2.90
C LEU A 52 1.22 -14.15 2.35
N TRP A 53 2.11 -13.41 3.02
CA TRP A 53 3.52 -13.32 2.66
C TRP A 53 4.17 -14.71 2.62
N LYS A 54 3.99 -15.48 3.70
CA LYS A 54 4.47 -16.86 3.80
C LYS A 54 3.79 -17.79 2.80
N ALA A 55 2.50 -17.60 2.55
CA ALA A 55 1.76 -18.46 1.64
C ALA A 55 2.21 -18.25 0.19
N VAL A 56 2.43 -17.01 -0.26
CA VAL A 56 2.91 -16.75 -1.62
C VAL A 56 4.38 -17.14 -1.79
N ASP A 57 5.24 -16.80 -0.82
CA ASP A 57 6.67 -17.12 -0.80
C ASP A 57 7.44 -16.66 -2.06
N ALA A 58 7.36 -15.36 -2.36
CA ALA A 58 8.03 -14.75 -3.51
C ALA A 58 8.79 -13.48 -3.10
N ARG A 59 10.01 -13.30 -3.63
CA ARG A 59 10.89 -12.18 -3.29
C ARG A 59 10.40 -10.82 -3.80
N ASN A 60 9.63 -10.82 -4.88
CA ASN A 60 9.05 -9.64 -5.51
C ASN A 60 7.55 -9.49 -5.15
N LEU A 61 7.13 -10.01 -4.01
CA LEU A 61 5.80 -9.77 -3.46
C LEU A 61 5.76 -8.44 -2.71
N MET A 62 4.61 -7.77 -2.78
CA MET A 62 4.19 -6.79 -1.79
C MET A 62 2.86 -7.23 -1.19
N ILE A 63 2.69 -7.11 0.13
CA ILE A 63 1.34 -7.18 0.71
C ILE A 63 0.71 -5.80 0.62
N LYS A 64 -0.50 -5.73 0.07
CA LYS A 64 -1.25 -4.49 -0.01
C LYS A 64 -2.11 -4.31 1.24
N ILE A 65 -1.91 -3.18 1.92
CA ILE A 65 -2.60 -2.81 3.17
C ILE A 65 -3.23 -1.42 3.00
N PRO A 66 -4.52 -1.22 3.33
CA PRO A 66 -5.13 0.12 3.33
C PRO A 66 -4.44 1.09 4.29
N GLY A 67 -4.22 2.34 3.85
CA GLY A 67 -3.67 3.43 4.67
C GLY A 67 -4.68 4.06 5.63
N THR A 68 -5.52 3.25 6.28
CA THR A 68 -6.41 3.68 7.37
C THR A 68 -5.62 3.95 8.64
N ASP A 69 -6.23 4.62 9.64
CA ASP A 69 -5.56 4.87 10.92
C ASP A 69 -5.16 3.57 11.63
N GLU A 70 -5.93 2.50 11.47
CA GLU A 70 -5.61 1.15 11.97
C GLU A 70 -4.64 0.38 11.04
N GLY A 71 -4.64 0.68 9.74
CA GLY A 71 -3.70 0.07 8.79
C GLY A 71 -2.27 0.58 8.97
N VAL A 72 -2.08 1.86 9.31
CA VAL A 72 -0.76 2.48 9.54
C VAL A 72 0.11 1.70 10.56
N PRO A 73 -0.37 1.36 11.78
CA PRO A 73 0.42 0.55 12.70
C PRO A 73 0.68 -0.87 12.19
N ALA A 74 -0.25 -1.47 11.44
CA ALA A 74 -0.03 -2.78 10.80
C ALA A 74 1.07 -2.71 9.72
N VAL A 75 1.11 -1.64 8.93
CA VAL A 75 2.18 -1.37 7.95
C VAL A 75 3.53 -1.28 8.65
N LYS A 76 3.65 -0.48 9.73
CA LYS A 76 4.89 -0.37 10.51
C LYS A 76 5.36 -1.75 10.97
N ALA A 77 4.47 -2.51 11.60
CA ALA A 77 4.79 -3.82 12.16
C ALA A 77 5.20 -4.82 11.06
N ALA A 78 4.50 -4.84 9.93
CA ALA A 78 4.83 -5.72 8.81
C ALA A 78 6.22 -5.41 8.21
N ILE A 79 6.55 -4.12 8.06
CA ILE A 79 7.87 -3.67 7.60
C ILE A 79 8.95 -4.06 8.61
N ALA A 80 8.69 -3.91 9.90
CA ALA A 80 9.60 -4.36 10.94
C ALA A 80 9.86 -5.88 10.83
N GLN A 81 8.85 -6.68 10.47
CA GLN A 81 8.98 -8.11 10.19
C GLN A 81 9.66 -8.45 8.85
N GLY A 82 10.01 -7.44 8.04
CA GLY A 82 10.76 -7.61 6.80
C GLY A 82 9.91 -7.74 5.53
N LEU A 83 8.63 -7.37 5.59
CA LEU A 83 7.73 -7.45 4.44
C LEU A 83 7.82 -6.18 3.58
N SER A 84 7.80 -6.35 2.27
CA SER A 84 7.56 -5.25 1.32
C SER A 84 6.06 -4.96 1.25
N ILE A 85 5.67 -3.70 1.29
CA ILE A 85 4.27 -3.28 1.47
C ILE A 85 3.81 -2.33 0.37
N ASN A 86 2.62 -2.55 -0.17
CA ASN A 86 1.92 -1.58 -1.00
C ASN A 86 0.82 -0.93 -0.18
N VAL A 87 1.03 0.30 0.27
CA VAL A 87 -0.01 1.00 1.02
C VAL A 87 -1.03 1.59 0.06
N THR A 88 -2.30 1.23 0.20
CA THR A 88 -3.38 1.59 -0.73
C THR A 88 -4.41 2.53 -0.09
N LEU A 89 -5.36 3.00 -0.90
CA LEU A 89 -6.48 3.85 -0.48
C LEU A 89 -6.03 5.15 0.21
N LEU A 90 -4.95 5.76 -0.28
CA LEU A 90 -4.50 7.07 0.16
C LEU A 90 -5.19 8.17 -0.64
N PHE A 91 -5.75 9.15 0.06
CA PHE A 91 -6.51 10.28 -0.52
C PHE A 91 -6.07 11.64 0.03
N SER A 92 -5.13 11.69 0.98
CA SER A 92 -4.68 12.95 1.59
C SER A 92 -3.17 12.93 1.84
N ILE A 93 -2.59 14.13 1.85
CA ILE A 93 -1.17 14.34 2.19
C ILE A 93 -0.89 13.89 3.63
N ASP A 94 -1.82 14.10 4.55
CA ASP A 94 -1.64 13.72 5.95
C ASP A 94 -1.62 12.20 6.12
N ALA A 95 -2.49 11.47 5.41
CA ALA A 95 -2.45 10.00 5.39
C ALA A 95 -1.13 9.50 4.78
N TYR A 96 -0.67 10.13 3.70
CA TYR A 96 0.64 9.81 3.11
C TYR A 96 1.79 10.01 4.10
N LYS A 97 1.82 11.13 4.84
CA LYS A 97 2.85 11.39 5.87
C LYS A 97 2.84 10.34 6.98
N LYS A 98 1.66 9.94 7.47
CA LYS A 98 1.53 8.88 8.49
C LYS A 98 2.11 7.55 8.01
N VAL A 99 1.87 7.22 6.74
CA VAL A 99 2.41 6.00 6.11
C VAL A 99 3.91 6.07 5.91
N LEU A 100 4.44 7.22 5.48
CA LEU A 100 5.88 7.44 5.35
C LEU A 100 6.59 7.26 6.70
N GLU A 101 6.04 7.85 7.76
CA GLU A 101 6.55 7.71 9.12
C GLU A 101 6.52 6.24 9.58
N ALA A 102 5.40 5.53 9.34
CA ALA A 102 5.30 4.11 9.66
C ALA A 102 6.34 3.26 8.91
N TYR A 103 6.65 3.59 7.66
CA TYR A 103 7.69 2.92 6.90
C TYR A 103 9.07 3.11 7.51
N ILE A 104 9.45 4.35 7.80
CA ILE A 104 10.74 4.68 8.43
C ILE A 104 10.85 4.01 9.79
N ALA A 105 9.84 4.15 10.65
CA ALA A 105 9.84 3.59 11.99
C ALA A 105 9.91 2.05 11.98
N GLY A 106 9.29 1.38 11.01
CA GLY A 106 9.38 -0.07 10.85
C GLY A 106 10.81 -0.53 10.50
N LEU A 107 11.48 0.19 9.58
CA LEU A 107 12.87 -0.09 9.22
C LEU A 107 13.83 0.18 10.38
N GLU A 108 13.64 1.26 11.11
CA GLU A 108 14.44 1.60 12.30
C GLU A 108 14.31 0.51 13.38
N GLU A 109 13.09 0.06 13.65
CA GLU A 109 12.84 -1.00 14.62
C GLU A 109 13.52 -2.32 14.23
N ARG A 110 13.48 -2.66 12.95
CA ARG A 110 14.18 -3.84 12.40
C ARG A 110 15.70 -3.71 12.53
N LEU A 111 16.24 -2.55 12.14
CA LEU A 111 17.67 -2.28 12.23
C LEU A 111 18.17 -2.31 13.68
N ALA A 112 17.37 -1.83 14.63
CA ALA A 112 17.68 -1.89 16.06
C ALA A 112 17.77 -3.33 16.60
N ARG A 113 17.10 -4.29 15.96
CA ARG A 113 17.26 -5.74 16.25
C ARG A 113 18.47 -6.38 15.56
N GLY A 114 19.27 -5.61 14.81
CA GLY A 114 20.41 -6.11 14.04
C GLY A 114 20.02 -6.85 12.77
N GLU A 115 18.76 -6.75 12.34
CA GLU A 115 18.25 -7.40 11.14
C GLU A 115 18.48 -6.52 9.90
N SER A 116 18.71 -7.16 8.74
CA SER A 116 18.93 -6.42 7.49
C SER A 116 17.65 -5.74 7.01
N VAL A 117 17.79 -4.48 6.58
CA VAL A 117 16.72 -3.71 5.91
C VAL A 117 16.77 -3.80 4.38
N LYS A 118 17.71 -4.58 3.82
CA LYS A 118 17.89 -4.68 2.37
C LYS A 118 16.77 -5.50 1.73
N GLY A 119 16.21 -4.97 0.64
CA GLY A 119 15.14 -5.63 -0.12
C GLY A 119 13.76 -5.56 0.54
N ILE A 120 13.59 -4.61 1.45
CA ILE A 120 12.30 -4.19 1.98
C ILE A 120 11.93 -2.90 1.27
N ASP A 121 10.91 -2.97 0.43
CA ASP A 121 10.48 -1.86 -0.40
C ASP A 121 9.01 -1.55 -0.15
N SER A 122 8.63 -0.29 -0.31
CA SER A 122 7.26 0.15 -0.08
C SER A 122 6.82 1.18 -1.11
N VAL A 123 5.55 1.11 -1.50
CA VAL A 123 4.91 2.11 -2.35
C VAL A 123 3.67 2.67 -1.67
N ALA A 124 3.42 3.96 -1.87
CA ALA A 124 2.23 4.65 -1.38
C ALA A 124 1.29 4.96 -2.56
N SER A 125 0.26 4.14 -2.74
CA SER A 125 -0.71 4.26 -3.83
C SER A 125 -1.74 5.36 -3.52
N LEU A 126 -1.46 6.57 -4.01
CA LEU A 126 -2.33 7.74 -3.93
C LEU A 126 -3.34 7.77 -5.08
N PHE A 127 -4.63 7.91 -4.75
CA PHE A 127 -5.71 7.90 -5.75
C PHE A 127 -5.99 9.30 -6.29
N VAL A 128 -5.66 9.54 -7.57
CA VAL A 128 -5.86 10.85 -8.22
C VAL A 128 -7.26 10.98 -8.83
N SER A 129 -7.64 10.09 -9.75
CA SER A 129 -8.90 10.21 -10.49
C SER A 129 -10.17 10.22 -9.62
N ARG A 130 -10.13 9.55 -8.46
CA ARG A 130 -11.25 9.56 -7.49
C ARG A 130 -11.40 10.91 -6.80
N ILE A 131 -10.30 11.66 -6.64
CA ILE A 131 -10.32 13.03 -6.11
C ILE A 131 -10.91 13.94 -7.18
N ASP A 132 -10.41 13.87 -8.42
CA ASP A 132 -10.88 14.70 -9.54
C ASP A 132 -12.40 14.59 -9.71
N VAL A 133 -12.94 13.37 -9.81
CA VAL A 133 -14.39 13.13 -9.94
C VAL A 133 -15.21 13.77 -8.82
N LYS A 134 -14.68 13.77 -7.58
CA LYS A 134 -15.38 14.34 -6.42
C LYS A 134 -15.29 15.86 -6.41
N ILE A 135 -14.13 16.41 -6.76
CA ILE A 135 -13.86 17.85 -6.78
C ILE A 135 -14.58 18.51 -7.96
N ASP A 136 -14.55 17.92 -9.16
CA ASP A 136 -15.27 18.43 -10.33
C ASP A 136 -16.77 18.55 -10.07
N LYS A 137 -17.37 17.53 -9.42
CA LYS A 137 -18.79 17.56 -9.04
C LYS A 137 -19.10 18.68 -8.03
N GLU A 138 -18.20 18.91 -7.08
CA GLU A 138 -18.34 19.99 -6.10
C GLU A 138 -18.21 21.37 -6.77
N ILE A 139 -17.24 21.52 -7.68
CA ILE A 139 -17.05 22.74 -8.48
C ILE A 139 -18.31 23.01 -9.30
N ASP A 140 -18.86 22.02 -10.00
CA ASP A 140 -20.10 22.16 -10.77
C ASP A 140 -21.28 22.62 -9.90
N THR A 141 -21.40 22.05 -8.69
CA THR A 141 -22.45 22.40 -7.74
C THR A 141 -22.32 23.86 -7.29
N ARG A 142 -21.10 24.31 -6.97
CA ARG A 142 -20.82 25.70 -6.57
C ARG A 142 -21.04 26.68 -7.71
N VAL A 143 -20.64 26.33 -8.93
CA VAL A 143 -20.91 27.13 -10.14
C VAL A 143 -22.41 27.29 -10.35
N ALA A 144 -23.20 26.21 -10.23
CA ALA A 144 -24.65 26.26 -10.36
C ALA A 144 -25.32 27.11 -9.27
N ALA A 145 -24.72 27.20 -8.08
CA ALA A 145 -25.16 28.05 -6.98
C ALA A 145 -24.75 29.53 -7.12
N GLY A 146 -24.02 29.90 -8.19
CA GLY A 146 -23.61 31.28 -8.45
C GLY A 146 -22.33 31.73 -7.73
N ASP A 147 -21.54 30.79 -7.23
CA ASP A 147 -20.22 31.08 -6.66
C ASP A 147 -19.22 31.53 -7.74
N ARG A 148 -18.77 32.78 -7.65
CA ARG A 148 -17.86 33.40 -8.64
C ARG A 148 -16.45 32.83 -8.59
N GLU A 149 -16.01 32.31 -7.45
CA GLU A 149 -14.67 31.72 -7.33
C GLU A 149 -14.62 30.33 -7.95
N ALA A 150 -15.75 29.59 -7.89
CA ALA A 150 -15.83 28.24 -8.42
C ALA A 150 -15.64 28.16 -9.95
N ALA A 151 -16.03 29.20 -10.70
CA ALA A 151 -15.83 29.24 -12.14
C ALA A 151 -14.36 29.21 -12.57
N SER A 152 -13.45 29.73 -11.72
CA SER A 152 -12.00 29.71 -11.97
C SER A 152 -11.30 28.40 -11.57
N LEU A 153 -12.03 27.45 -10.99
CA LEU A 153 -11.50 26.15 -10.56
C LEU A 153 -11.72 25.03 -11.60
N LYS A 154 -12.46 25.30 -12.68
CA LYS A 154 -12.55 24.42 -13.86
C LYS A 154 -11.33 24.59 -14.76
#